data_AF-A0A7W7IIE1-F1
#
_entry.id   AF-A0A7W7IIE1-F1
#
_cell.length_a   1.000
_cell.length_b   1.000
_cell.length_c   1.000
_cell.angle_alpha   90.00
_cell.angle_beta   90.00
_cell.angle_gamma   90.00
#
_symmetry.space_group_name_H-M   'P 1'
#
loop_
_entity.id
_entity.type
_entity.pdbx_description
1 polymer ?
#
loop_
_entity_poly.entity_id
_entity_poly.type
_entity_poly.pdbx_seq_one_letter_code
_entity_poly.pdbx_strand_id
1 'polypeptide(L)' 'MLGLTSGPRGWIATYRPGPPLAGVAVRPGEIEVGVVVRYGRPCAEIADDVRRLVRPLAGGRRVTVLIGDIADERPVP' A
#
# COMPACT_ATOMS: atom_id res chain seq x y z
N MET A 1 5.61 7.15 -3.97
CA MET A 1 4.40 6.33 -4.16
C MET A 1 3.48 7.10 -5.10
N LEU A 2 2.88 6.42 -6.07
CA LEU A 2 2.00 7.05 -7.08
C LEU A 2 0.52 6.87 -6.75
N GLY A 3 0.18 5.80 -6.04
CA GLY A 3 -1.20 5.53 -5.64
C GLY A 3 -1.33 4.31 -4.74
N LEU A 4 -2.53 4.12 -4.21
CA LEU A 4 -2.93 2.94 -3.46
C LEU A 4 -3.56 1.91 -4.42
N THR A 5 -3.39 0.63 -4.11
CA THR A 5 -4.02 -0.47 -4.85
C THR A 5 -4.58 -1.51 -3.89
N SER A 6 -5.79 -2.01 -4.18
CA SER A 6 -6.42 -3.09 -3.41
C SER A 6 -5.79 -4.46 -3.67
N GLY A 7 -4.76 -4.52 -4.53
CA GLY A 7 -4.14 -5.75 -5.01
C GLY A 7 -5.01 -6.50 -6.03
N PRO A 8 -4.52 -7.59 -6.62
CA PRO A 8 -5.18 -8.29 -7.72
C PRO A 8 -6.56 -8.86 -7.39
N ARG A 9 -6.81 -9.15 -6.10
CA ARG A 9 -8.06 -9.73 -5.60
C ARG A 9 -8.94 -8.73 -4.85
N GLY A 10 -8.56 -7.45 -4.81
CA GLY A 10 -9.33 -6.40 -4.15
C GLY A 10 -9.40 -6.48 -2.62
N TRP A 11 -8.60 -7.32 -1.97
CA TRP A 11 -8.74 -7.59 -0.53
C TRP A 11 -8.11 -6.52 0.36
N ILE A 12 -7.25 -5.63 -0.18
CA ILE A 12 -6.61 -4.60 0.63
C ILE A 12 -7.58 -3.42 0.68
N ALA A 13 -8.56 -3.50 1.58
CA ALA A 13 -9.53 -2.44 1.78
C ALA A 13 -9.95 -2.33 3.26
N THR A 14 -10.28 -1.11 3.67
CA THR A 14 -10.84 -0.82 4.99
C THR A 14 -12.25 -0.28 4.83
N TYR A 15 -13.21 -0.98 5.43
CA TYR A 15 -14.59 -0.54 5.47
C TYR A 15 -14.76 0.55 6.54
N ARG A 16 -15.40 1.64 6.15
CA ARG A 16 -15.70 2.82 6.98
C ARG A 16 -17.03 3.40 6.51
N PRO A 17 -17.65 4.34 7.24
CA PRO A 17 -18.81 5.07 6.71
C PRO A 17 -18.51 5.67 5.33
N GLY A 18 -19.34 5.35 4.35
CA GLY A 18 -19.13 5.68 2.94
C GLY A 18 -18.40 4.59 2.14
N PRO A 19 -17.80 4.93 0.98
CA PRO A 19 -17.05 3.97 0.18
C PRO A 19 -15.85 3.38 0.95
N PRO A 20 -15.51 2.10 0.73
CA PRO A 20 -14.33 1.49 1.32
C PRO A 20 -13.05 2.26 0.95
N LEU A 21 -12.13 2.39 1.89
CA LEU A 21 -10.78 2.87 1.61
C LEU A 21 -9.99 1.75 0.92
N ALA A 22 -9.74 1.90 -0.37
CA ALA A 22 -8.89 0.99 -1.15
C ALA A 22 -7.40 1.12 -0.77
N GLY A 23 -6.67 0.01 -0.85
CA GLY A 23 -5.23 -0.13 -0.66
C GLY A 23 -4.71 -0.01 0.77
N VAL A 24 -5.58 0.08 1.77
CA VAL A 24 -5.22 -0.12 3.17
C VAL A 24 -6.19 -1.09 3.81
N ALA A 25 -5.71 -2.19 4.39
CA ALA A 25 -6.52 -3.11 5.19
C ALA A 25 -6.02 -3.11 6.63
N VAL A 26 -6.94 -2.84 7.56
CA VAL A 26 -6.68 -2.85 8.99
C VAL A 26 -7.28 -4.10 9.62
N ARG A 27 -6.44 -4.95 10.19
CA ARG A 27 -6.80 -6.19 10.89
C ARG A 27 -6.32 -6.13 12.34
N PRO A 28 -6.82 -7.00 13.25
CA PRO A 28 -6.46 -6.96 14.67
C PRO A 28 -4.95 -7.02 14.98
N GLY A 29 -4.14 -7.70 14.15
CA GLY A 29 -2.68 -7.83 14.33
C GLY A 29 -1.83 -7.24 13.21
N GLU A 30 -2.45 -6.74 12.15
CA GLU A 30 -1.75 -6.36 10.92
C GLU A 30 -2.40 -5.15 10.25
N ILE A 31 -1.57 -4.29 9.67
CA ILE A 31 -1.96 -3.31 8.66
C ILE A 31 -1.27 -3.71 7.36
N GLU A 32 -2.07 -3.98 6.34
CA GLU A 32 -1.58 -4.25 4.98
C GLU A 32 -1.77 -3.00 4.12
N VAL A 33 -0.72 -2.57 3.43
CA VAL A 33 -0.73 -1.40 2.55
C VAL A 33 -0.33 -1.81 1.15
N GLY A 34 -1.24 -1.66 0.18
CA GLY A 34 -0.98 -1.91 -1.23
C GLY A 34 -0.65 -0.62 -1.96
N VAL A 35 0.51 -0.57 -2.60
CA VAL A 35 1.00 0.63 -3.30
C VAL A 35 1.35 0.34 -4.76
N VAL A 36 1.17 1.37 -5.59
CA VAL A 36 1.78 1.46 -6.93
C VAL A 36 2.96 2.42 -6.85
N VAL A 37 4.11 1.99 -7.37
CA VAL A 37 5.36 2.75 -7.28
C VAL A 37 5.85 3.15 -8.66
N ARG A 38 6.71 4.17 -8.71
CA ARG A 38 7.43 4.54 -9.94
C ARG A 38 8.71 3.75 -10.02
N TYR A 39 9.10 3.34 -11.22
CA TYR A 39 10.44 2.80 -11.46
C TYR A 39 11.53 3.84 -11.13
N GLY A 40 12.63 3.41 -10.49
CA GLY A 40 13.78 4.28 -10.19
C GLY A 40 14.47 4.05 -8.84
N ARG A 41 13.82 3.35 -7.90
CA ARG A 41 14.45 2.87 -6.65
C ARG A 41 14.10 1.40 -6.42
N PRO A 42 14.93 0.65 -5.67
CA PRO A 42 14.58 -0.72 -5.29
C PRO A 42 13.25 -0.76 -4.53
N CYS A 43 12.37 -1.69 -4.92
CA CYS A 43 11.05 -1.86 -4.32
C CYS A 43 11.14 -2.11 -2.80
N ALA A 44 12.18 -2.81 -2.34
CA ALA A 44 12.41 -3.07 -0.93
C ALA A 44 12.59 -1.79 -0.11
N GLU A 45 13.36 -0.82 -0.62
CA GLU A 45 13.57 0.45 0.06
C GLU A 45 12.29 1.30 0.12
N ILE A 46 11.52 1.31 -0.96
CA ILE A 46 10.23 2.01 -0.98
C ILE A 46 9.28 1.39 0.04
N ALA A 47 9.25 0.05 0.12
CA ALA A 47 8.45 -0.65 1.13
C ALA A 47 8.92 -0.32 2.56
N ASP A 48 10.22 -0.19 2.80
CA ASP A 48 10.76 0.24 4.09
C ASP A 48 10.37 1.67 4.45
N ASP A 49 10.40 2.58 3.48
CA ASP A 49 9.93 3.95 3.68
C ASP A 49 8.45 3.99 4.07
N VAL A 50 7.59 3.23 3.38
CA VAL A 50 6.17 3.10 3.74
C VAL A 50 6.01 2.51 5.13
N ARG A 51 6.73 1.43 5.46
CA ARG A 51 6.70 0.82 6.81
C ARG A 51 7.08 1.83 7.88
N ARG A 52 8.16 2.59 7.66
CA ARG A 52 8.65 3.61 8.60
C ARG A 52 7.62 4.71 8.84
N LEU A 53 6.93 5.17 7.80
CA LEU A 53 5.92 6.22 7.90
C LEU A 53 4.62 5.75 8.56
N VAL A 54 4.22 4.49 8.35
CA VAL A 54 2.96 3.94 8.90
C VAL A 54 3.11 3.45 10.34
N ARG A 55 4.30 2.97 10.74
CA ARG A 55 4.57 2.42 12.08
C ARG A 55 4.05 3.27 13.26
N PRO A 56 4.23 4.60 13.29
CA PRO A 56 3.70 5.43 14.38
C PRO A 56 2.17 5.39 14.52
N LEU A 57 1.46 5.11 13.42
CA LEU A 57 0.00 5.02 13.36
C LEU A 57 -0.49 3.58 13.61
N ALA A 58 0.42 2.60 13.59
CA ALA A 58 0.06 1.20 13.60
C ALA A 58 -0.36 0.69 14.99
N GLY A 59 -0.15 1.44 16.06
CA GLY A 59 -0.56 1.02 17.41
C GLY A 59 -0.04 -0.37 17.80
N GLY A 60 1.21 -0.68 17.42
CA GLY A 60 1.84 -1.98 17.69
C GLY A 60 1.55 -3.10 16.67
N ARG A 61 0.62 -2.90 15.72
CA ARG A 61 0.34 -3.88 14.66
C ARG A 61 1.50 -4.02 13.68
N ARG A 62 1.68 -5.22 13.12
CA ARG A 62 2.65 -5.47 12.05
C ARG A 62 2.23 -4.68 10.80
N VAL A 63 3.18 -4.05 10.11
CA VAL A 63 2.93 -3.37 8.84
C VAL A 63 3.51 -4.21 7.69
N THR A 64 2.64 -4.71 6.83
CA THR A 64 2.98 -5.44 5.61
C THR A 64 2.73 -4.52 4.41
N VAL A 65 3.66 -4.50 3.45
CA VAL A 65 3.56 -3.65 2.25
C VAL A 65 3.59 -4.53 1.02
N LEU A 66 2.55 -4.41 0.20
CA LEU A 66 2.45 -5.01 -1.13
C LEU A 66 2.83 -3.95 -2.18
N ILE A 67 3.87 -4.21 -2.96
CA ILE A 67 4.08 -3.49 -4.22
C ILE A 67 3.21 -4.17 -5.26
N GLY A 68 2.05 -3.56 -5.56
CA GLY A 68 1.04 -4.18 -6.42
C GLY A 68 1.27 -3.92 -7.90
N ASP A 69 1.96 -2.82 -8.23
CA ASP A 69 2.36 -2.50 -9.61
C ASP A 69 3.53 -1.51 -9.63
N ILE A 70 4.23 -1.46 -10.75
CA ILE A 70 5.27 -0.49 -11.06
C ILE A 70 4.79 0.29 -12.28
N ALA A 71 4.43 1.55 -12.08
CA ALA A 71 4.12 2.43 -13.19
C ALA A 71 5.42 2.75 -13.94
N ASP A 72 5.40 2.45 -15.24
CA ASP A 72 6.35 2.99 -16.19
C ASP A 72 5.88 4.39 -16.62
N GLU A 73 6.80 5.30 -16.93
CA GLU A 73 6.46 6.65 -17.39
C GLU A 73 5.96 6.66 -18.85
N ARG A 74 5.86 5.49 -19.51
CA ARG A 74 5.38 5.42 -20.87
C ARG A 74 3.94 5.94 -20.94
N PRO A 75 3.68 7.08 -21.61
CA PRO A 75 2.32 7.52 -21.86
C PRO A 75 1.62 6.41 -22.65
N VAL A 76 0.40 6.07 -22.26
CA VAL A 76 -0.44 5.21 -23.09
C VAL A 76 -0.71 6.01 -24.39
N PRO A 77 -0.36 5.47 -25.59
CA PRO A 77 -0.62 6.18 -26.84
C PRO A 77 -2.11 6.37 -27.10
#